data_AF-A0A1Q3R4A3-F1
#
_entry.id   AF-A0A1Q3R4A3-F1
#
_cell.length_a   1.000
_cell.length_b   1.000
_cell.length_c   1.000
_cell.angle_alpha   90.00
_cell.angle_beta   90.00
_cell.angle_gamma   90.00
#
_symmetry.space_group_name_H-M   'P 1'
#
loop_
_entity.id
_entity.type
_entity.pdbx_description
1 polymer ?
#
loop_
_entity_poly.entity_id
_entity_poly.type
_entity_poly.pdbx_seq_one_letter_code
_entity_poly.pdbx_strand_id
1 'polypeptide(L)' 'MSANATAPRPVGRPPEIDAGRRVQVYLDAASLRIAARLGGGNISAGIRAALAAHNRAANNPKRFT' A
#
# COMPACT_ATOMS: atom_id res chain seq x y z
N MET A 1 -18.06 8.13 24.99
CA MET A 1 -18.51 8.51 23.64
C MET A 1 -17.44 9.41 23.03
N SER A 2 -16.72 8.99 22.00
CA SER A 2 -15.86 9.89 21.24
C SER A 2 -16.01 9.57 19.76
N ALA A 3 -16.91 10.30 19.11
CA ALA A 3 -17.14 10.23 17.69
C ALA A 3 -16.00 10.99 17.00
N ASN A 4 -14.97 10.25 16.57
CA ASN A 4 -13.92 10.80 15.75
C ASN A 4 -14.50 10.98 14.33
N ALA A 5 -15.15 12.12 14.10
CA ALA A 5 -15.78 12.48 12.83
C ALA A 5 -14.70 12.57 11.73
N THR A 6 -14.45 11.44 11.08
CA THR A 6 -13.52 11.36 9.95
C THR A 6 -14.22 12.01 8.77
N ALA A 7 -13.61 13.03 8.20
CA ALA A 7 -14.14 13.79 7.07
C ALA A 7 -14.71 12.86 5.98
N PRO A 8 -15.83 13.22 5.32
CA PRO A 8 -16.38 12.43 4.24
C PRO A 8 -15.30 12.21 3.18
N ARG A 9 -15.12 10.96 2.74
CA ARG A 9 -14.19 10.68 1.65
C ARG A 9 -14.62 11.51 0.44
N PRO A 10 -13.69 12.16 -0.28
CA PRO A 10 -14.02 12.98 -1.43
C PRO A 10 -14.92 12.19 -2.38
N VAL A 11 -16.05 12.78 -2.74
CA VAL A 11 -17.03 12.18 -3.64
C VAL A 11 -16.44 12.22 -5.04
N GLY A 12 -16.01 11.07 -5.56
CA GLY A 12 -15.39 10.95 -6.87
C GLY A 12 -14.70 9.60 -7.06
N ARG A 13 -14.47 9.21 -8.32
CA ARG A 13 -13.59 8.07 -8.63
C ARG A 13 -12.20 8.39 -8.03
N PRO A 14 -11.58 7.47 -7.26
CA PRO A 14 -10.21 7.63 -6.82
C PRO A 14 -9.31 7.99 -8.00
N PRO A 15 -8.29 8.86 -7.83
CA PRO A 15 -7.40 9.24 -8.91
C PRO A 15 -6.89 7.99 -9.63
N GLU A 16 -7.08 7.99 -10.94
CA GLU A 16 -6.74 6.86 -11.80
C GLU A 16 -5.23 6.69 -11.76
N ILE A 17 -4.78 5.50 -11.38
CA ILE A 17 -3.36 5.16 -11.43
C ILE A 17 -3.09 4.85 -12.91
N ASP A 18 -2.12 5.53 -13.51
CA ASP A 18 -1.75 5.27 -14.90
C ASP A 18 -1.33 3.79 -15.07
N ALA A 19 -1.91 3.14 -16.08
CA ALA A 19 -1.86 1.68 -16.29
C ALA A 19 -2.25 0.80 -15.07
N GLY A 20 -2.95 1.35 -14.08
CA GLY A 20 -3.34 0.65 -12.87
C GLY A 20 -4.56 -0.24 -13.05
N ARG A 21 -4.50 -1.48 -12.57
CA ARG A 21 -5.64 -2.40 -12.50
C ARG A 21 -6.08 -2.61 -11.05
N ARG A 22 -7.39 -2.61 -10.80
CA ARG A 22 -7.94 -3.06 -9.51
C ARG A 22 -7.78 -4.58 -9.38
N VAL A 23 -7.11 -5.01 -8.32
CA VAL A 23 -6.87 -6.43 -7.99
C VAL A 23 -7.33 -6.69 -6.57
N GLN A 24 -7.90 -7.89 -6.33
CA GLN A 24 -8.17 -8.41 -4.98
C GLN A 24 -7.07 -9.39 -4.60
N VAL A 25 -6.55 -9.28 -3.39
CA VAL A 25 -5.49 -10.15 -2.86
C VAL A 25 -5.87 -10.64 -1.47
N TYR A 26 -5.47 -11.86 -1.15
CA TYR A 26 -5.63 -12.43 0.19
C TYR A 26 -4.32 -12.25 0.96
N LEU A 27 -4.41 -11.63 2.13
CA LEU A 27 -3.30 -11.35 3.02
C LEU A 27 -3.71 -11.69 4.44
N ASP A 28 -2.77 -12.21 5.24
CA ASP A 28 -3.01 -12.42 6.66
C ASP A 28 -3.05 -11.08 7.43
N ALA A 29 -3.46 -11.15 8.69
CA ALA A 29 -3.59 -9.98 9.55
C ALA A 29 -2.25 -9.25 9.77
N ALA A 30 -1.14 -9.98 9.82
CA ALA A 30 0.18 -9.40 10.01
C ALA A 30 0.62 -8.58 8.78
N SER A 31 0.39 -9.14 7.59
CA SER A 31 0.68 -8.53 6.29
C SER A 31 -0.18 -7.30 6.06
N LEU A 32 -1.47 -7.34 6.42
CA LEU A 32 -2.36 -6.18 6.37
C LEU A 32 -1.87 -5.04 7.27
N ARG A 33 -1.44 -5.35 8.50
CA ARG A 33 -0.87 -4.36 9.42
C ARG A 33 0.40 -3.73 8.88
N ILE A 34 1.30 -4.53 8.30
CA ILE A 34 2.54 -4.04 7.70
C ILE A 34 2.22 -3.13 6.51
N ALA A 35 1.35 -3.57 5.59
CA ALA A 35 0.94 -2.78 4.44
C ALA A 35 0.28 -1.46 4.86
N ALA A 36 -0.63 -1.48 5.84
CA ALA A 36 -1.22 -0.26 6.37
C ALA A 36 -0.16 0.68 6.97
N ARG A 37 0.80 0.15 7.76
CA ARG A 37 1.89 0.96 8.32
C ARG A 37 2.77 1.59 7.25
N LEU A 38 3.19 0.82 6.25
CA LEU A 38 4.03 1.30 5.14
C LEU A 38 3.31 2.35 4.28
N GLY A 39 2.00 2.22 4.13
CA GLY A 39 1.18 3.09 3.30
C GLY A 39 0.46 4.21 4.05
N GLY A 40 0.82 4.51 5.31
CA GLY A 40 0.18 5.59 6.09
C GLY A 40 -1.33 5.38 6.29
N GLY A 41 -1.76 4.13 6.48
CA GLY A 41 -3.16 3.73 6.58
C GLY A 41 -3.76 3.20 5.27
N ASN A 42 -3.07 3.32 4.14
CA ASN A 42 -3.52 2.78 2.85
C ASN A 42 -2.79 1.48 2.49
N ILE A 43 -3.51 0.36 2.52
CA ILE A 43 -2.97 -0.98 2.23
C ILE A 43 -2.36 -1.04 0.82
N SER A 44 -3.05 -0.55 -0.21
CA SER A 44 -2.56 -0.58 -1.59
C SER A 44 -1.28 0.25 -1.78
N ALA A 45 -1.17 1.38 -1.07
CA ALA A 45 0.05 2.18 -1.08
C ALA A 45 1.23 1.44 -0.44
N GLY A 46 1.00 0.77 0.70
CA GLY A 46 2.02 -0.03 1.37
C GLY A 46 2.50 -1.22 0.54
N ILE A 47 1.59 -1.93 -0.13
CA ILE A 47 1.94 -3.03 -1.05
C ILE A 47 2.85 -2.51 -2.17
N ARG A 48 2.50 -1.39 -2.82
CA ARG A 48 3.35 -0.79 -3.86
C ARG A 48 4.72 -0.39 -3.33
N ALA A 49 4.80 0.20 -2.15
CA ALA A 49 6.06 0.58 -1.52
C ALA A 49 6.96 -0.65 -1.24
N ALA A 50 6.37 -1.74 -0.74
CA ALA A 50 7.10 -2.99 -0.49
C ALA A 50 7.64 -3.60 -1.79
N LEU A 51 6.84 -3.65 -2.86
CA LEU A 51 7.27 -4.15 -4.16
C LEU A 51 8.38 -3.28 -4.79
N ALA A 52 8.25 -1.96 -4.70
CA ALA A 52 9.28 -1.04 -5.18
C ALA A 52 10.59 -1.19 -4.39
N ALA A 53 10.51 -1.36 -3.07
CA ALA A 53 11.68 -1.61 -2.22
C ALA A 53 12.35 -2.95 -2.56
N HIS A 54 11.57 -4.00 -2.79
CA HIS A 54 12.10 -5.29 -3.23
C HIS A 54 12.78 -5.18 -4.60
N ASN A 55 12.17 -4.50 -5.58
CA ASN A 55 12.76 -4.32 -6.90
C ASN A 55 14.04 -3.47 -6.85
N ARG A 56 14.08 -2.43 -6.00
CA ARG A 56 15.33 -1.67 -5.74
C ARG A 56 16.42 -2.52 -5.10
N ALA A 57 16.05 -3.39 -4.17
CA ALA A 57 17.00 -4.30 -3.53
C ALA A 57 17.50 -5.38 -4.49
N ALA A 58 16.65 -5.90 -5.37
CA ALA A 58 17.01 -6.89 -6.39
C ALA A 58 17.96 -6.30 -7.45
N ASN A 59 17.81 -5.02 -7.77
CA ASN A 59 18.68 -4.30 -8.71
C ASN A 59 19.95 -3.72 -8.05
N ASN A 60 20.26 -4.12 -6.80
CA ASN A 60 21.51 -3.77 -6.12
C ASN A 60 22.45 -5.00 -6.10
N PRO A 61 23.52 -5.03 -6.92
CA PRO A 61 24.38 -6.22 -7.07
C PRO A 61 25.17 -6.59 -5.80
N LYS A 62 25.21 -5.71 -4.78
CA LYS A 62 25.95 -5.91 -3.53
C LYS A 62 25.24 -6.72 -2.45
N ARG A 63 24.05 -7.27 -2.72
CA ARG A 63 23.23 -7.98 -1.71
C ARG A 63 23.33 -9.51 -1.75
N PHE A 64 24.06 -10.08 -2.71
CA PHE A 64 24.24 -11.52 -2.87
C PHE A 64 25.68 -12.00 -2.60
N THR A 65 26.50 -11.17 -1.94
CA THR A 65 27.88 -11.50 -1.53
C THR A 65 28.00 -11.47 -0.03
#